data_AF-A0A9E2YMT1-F1
#
_entry.id   AF-A0A9E2YMT1-F1
#
_cell.length_a   1.000
_cell.length_b   1.000
_cell.length_c   1.000
_cell.angle_alpha   90.00
_cell.angle_beta   90.00
_cell.angle_gamma   90.00
#
_symmetry.space_group_name_H-M   'P 1'
#
loop_
_entity.id
_entity.type
_entity.pdbx_description
1 polymer ?
#
loop_
_entity_poly.entity_id
_entity_poly.type
_entity_poly.pdbx_seq_one_letter_code
_entity_poly.pdbx_strand_id
1 'polypeptide(L)'
;MRPVVKALLFDVQGTATDFHSTVCDQLQRISAGRHPSADWPDVVRRWRAAYFTALKSAQSRNGEWVSVHSVYRDSLDDVLGEFGWEFTAAERDELTLAWRRLRPWPDVVAGLTRM
;
A
#
# COMPACT_ATOMS: atom_id res chain seq x y z
N MET A 1 30.31 -19.98 -21.89
CA MET A 1 30.54 -19.19 -20.66
C MET A 1 29.19 -18.82 -20.08
N ARG A 2 28.99 -18.90 -18.75
CA ARG A 2 27.74 -18.39 -18.14
C ARG A 2 27.81 -16.86 -18.06
N PRO A 3 26.70 -16.15 -18.35
CA PRO A 3 26.68 -14.69 -18.20
C PRO A 3 26.96 -14.30 -16.75
N VAL A 4 27.79 -13.26 -16.56
CA VAL A 4 28.05 -12.66 -15.25
C VAL A 4 26.92 -11.69 -14.94
N VAL A 5 26.21 -11.90 -13.83
CA VAL A 5 25.16 -10.98 -13.37
C VAL A 5 25.77 -9.61 -13.06
N LYS A 6 25.14 -8.54 -13.56
CA LYS A 6 25.59 -7.15 -13.38
C LYS A 6 24.61 -6.27 -12.61
N ALA A 7 23.35 -6.69 -12.51
CA ALA A 7 22.30 -5.97 -11.82
C ALA A 7 21.28 -6.95 -11.25
N LEU A 8 20.73 -6.61 -10.09
CA LEU A 8 19.59 -7.25 -9.45
C LEU A 8 18.51 -6.20 -9.28
N LEU A 9 17.30 -6.48 -9.78
CA LEU A 9 16.14 -5.62 -9.60
C LEU A 9 15.18 -6.32 -8.64
N PHE A 10 14.60 -5.55 -7.73
CA PHE A 10 13.72 -6.05 -6.69
C PHE A 10 12.34 -5.41 -6.82
N ASP A 11 11.32 -6.23 -6.78
CA ASP A 11 10.01 -5.79 -6.33
C ASP A 11 10.10 -5.31 -4.86
N VAL A 12 9.26 -4.37 -4.47
CA VAL A 12 9.35 -3.69 -3.16
C VAL A 12 8.21 -4.09 -2.23
N GLN A 13 6.95 -3.98 -2.68
CA GLN A 13 5.79 -4.16 -1.82
C GLN A 13 5.48 -5.65 -1.62
N GLY A 14 5.81 -6.18 -0.44
CA GLY A 14 5.68 -7.61 -0.11
C GLY A 14 7.01 -8.34 -0.26
N THR A 15 7.78 -8.08 -1.30
CA THR A 15 9.10 -8.70 -1.49
C THR A 15 10.16 -8.13 -0.55
N ALA A 16 10.27 -6.79 -0.46
CA ALA A 16 11.29 -6.12 0.35
C ALA A 16 10.71 -5.47 1.62
N THR A 17 9.38 -5.31 1.67
CA THR A 17 8.72 -4.55 2.74
C THR A 17 7.43 -5.24 3.20
N ASP A 18 7.18 -5.15 4.51
CA ASP A 18 5.93 -5.57 5.14
C ASP A 18 4.87 -4.48 4.98
N PHE A 19 4.25 -4.45 3.80
CA PHE A 19 3.19 -3.48 3.55
C PHE A 19 1.97 -3.74 4.43
N HIS A 20 1.63 -5.00 4.66
CA HIS A 20 0.36 -5.37 5.26
C HIS A 20 0.31 -4.92 6.72
N SER A 21 1.30 -5.29 7.52
CA SER A 21 1.33 -4.89 8.94
C SER A 21 1.55 -3.38 9.08
N THR A 22 2.37 -2.77 8.22
CA THR A 22 2.61 -1.32 8.28
C THR A 22 1.32 -0.52 8.11
N VAL A 23 0.49 -0.89 7.13
CA VAL A 23 -0.77 -0.18 6.86
C VAL A 23 -1.84 -0.53 7.90
N CYS A 24 -1.90 -1.78 8.39
CA CYS A 24 -2.80 -2.15 9.49
C CYS A 24 -2.53 -1.33 10.76
N ASP A 25 -1.26 -1.22 11.17
CA ASP A 25 -0.87 -0.45 12.35
C ASP A 25 -1.24 1.02 12.20
N GLN A 26 -1.07 1.56 10.98
CA GLN A 26 -1.43 2.94 10.70
C GLN A 26 -2.95 3.17 10.77
N LEU A 27 -3.75 2.26 10.22
CA LEU A 27 -5.21 2.28 10.33
C LEU A 27 -5.66 2.24 11.78
N GLN A 28 -5.09 1.33 12.57
CA GLN A 28 -5.38 1.22 13.99
C GLN A 28 -5.02 2.50 14.76
N ARG A 29 -3.84 3.06 14.50
CA ARG A 29 -3.36 4.29 15.14
C ARG A 29 -4.24 5.50 14.81
N ILE A 30 -4.55 5.71 13.53
CA ILE A 30 -5.32 6.87 13.06
C ILE A 30 -6.79 6.75 13.45
N SER A 31 -7.36 5.53 13.39
CA SER A 31 -8.72 5.26 13.88
C SER A 31 -8.86 5.60 15.37
N ALA A 32 -7.77 5.49 16.15
CA ALA A 32 -7.72 5.88 17.56
C ALA A 32 -8.86 5.24 18.40
N GLY A 33 -9.25 4.01 18.06
CA GLY A 33 -10.33 3.27 18.73
C GLY A 33 -11.75 3.64 18.31
N ARG A 34 -11.94 4.55 17.34
CA ARG A 34 -13.28 4.92 16.81
C ARG A 34 -14.01 3.74 16.16
N HIS A 35 -13.25 2.76 15.66
CA HIS A 35 -13.79 1.55 15.02
C HIS A 35 -13.25 0.28 15.71
N PRO A 36 -13.77 -0.08 16.91
CA PRO A 36 -13.22 -1.17 17.72
C PRO A 36 -13.49 -2.57 17.14
N SER A 37 -14.50 -2.71 16.28
CA SER A 37 -14.84 -3.96 15.58
C SER A 37 -14.23 -4.07 14.19
N ALA A 38 -13.33 -3.16 13.82
CA ALA A 38 -12.73 -3.14 12.49
C ALA A 38 -11.78 -4.33 12.28
N ASP A 39 -11.96 -5.05 11.16
CA ASP A 39 -10.97 -6.01 10.65
C ASP A 39 -9.98 -5.25 9.74
N TRP A 40 -8.95 -4.66 10.35
CA TRP A 40 -7.92 -3.92 9.60
C TRP A 40 -7.19 -4.77 8.55
N PRO A 41 -6.84 -6.04 8.82
CA PRO A 41 -6.35 -6.94 7.77
C PRO A 41 -7.27 -7.01 6.56
N ASP A 42 -8.59 -7.13 6.75
CA ASP A 42 -9.53 -7.16 5.62
C ASP A 42 -9.56 -5.85 4.85
N VAL A 43 -9.56 -4.71 5.56
CA VAL A 43 -9.52 -3.38 4.96
C VAL A 43 -8.27 -3.22 4.08
N VAL A 44 -7.09 -3.61 4.57
CA VAL A 44 -5.84 -3.54 3.79
C VAL A 44 -5.88 -4.47 2.58
N ARG A 45 -6.44 -5.67 2.69
CA ARG A 45 -6.62 -6.59 1.55
C ARG A 45 -7.54 -5.99 0.48
N ARG A 46 -8.69 -5.43 0.88
CA ARG A 46 -9.63 -4.76 -0.04
C ARG A 46 -8.98 -3.57 -0.72
N TRP A 47 -8.25 -2.75 0.03
CA TRP A 47 -7.55 -1.59 -0.51
C TRP A 47 -6.47 -1.98 -1.52
N ARG A 48 -5.69 -3.03 -1.22
CA ARG A 48 -4.70 -3.57 -2.18
C ARG A 48 -5.37 -4.15 -3.43
N ALA A 49 -6.52 -4.80 -3.30
CA ALA A 49 -7.28 -5.32 -4.43
C ALA A 49 -7.86 -4.19 -5.31
N ALA A 50 -8.41 -3.15 -4.69
CA ALA A 50 -8.95 -1.98 -5.38
C ALA A 50 -7.88 -1.27 -6.23
N TYR A 51 -6.65 -1.15 -5.73
CA TYR A 51 -5.50 -0.65 -6.50
C TYR A 51 -5.28 -1.44 -7.80
N PHE A 52 -5.28 -2.77 -7.74
CA PHE A 52 -5.09 -3.59 -8.95
C PHE A 52 -6.26 -3.49 -9.93
N THR A 53 -7.49 -3.35 -9.43
CA THR A 53 -8.66 -3.09 -10.26
C THR A 53 -8.53 -1.75 -10.98
N ALA A 54 -8.18 -0.68 -10.24
CA ALA A 54 -7.98 0.65 -10.80
C ALA A 54 -6.86 0.68 -11.86
N LEU A 55 -5.75 -0.03 -11.65
CA LEU A 55 -4.69 -0.15 -12.67
C LEU A 55 -5.17 -0.82 -13.95
N LYS A 56 -5.98 -1.88 -13.85
CA LYS A 56 -6.57 -2.55 -15.03
C LYS A 56 -7.50 -1.61 -15.80
N SER A 57 -8.29 -0.80 -15.07
CA SER A 57 -9.17 0.20 -15.66
C SER A 57 -8.42 1.43 -16.22
N ALA A 58 -7.26 1.79 -15.66
CA ALA A 58 -6.44 2.88 -16.18
C ALA A 58 -5.81 2.52 -17.55
N GLN A 59 -5.43 1.26 -17.76
CA GLN A 59 -4.97 0.79 -19.08
C GLN A 59 -6.01 0.96 -20.20
N SER A 60 -7.30 0.99 -19.86
CA SER A 60 -8.37 1.24 -20.84
C SER A 60 -8.76 2.71 -21.00
N ARG A 61 -8.22 3.64 -20.18
CA ARG A 61 -8.52 5.09 -20.23
C ARG A 61 -7.35 5.88 -20.80
N ASN A 62 -7.22 5.88 -22.14
CA ASN A 62 -6.48 6.83 -22.97
C ASN A 62 -5.03 7.23 -22.58
N GLY A 63 -4.35 6.50 -21.70
CA GLY A 63 -2.89 6.61 -21.52
C GLY A 63 -2.40 7.83 -20.74
N GLU A 64 -3.25 8.48 -19.94
CA GLU A 64 -2.78 9.53 -19.03
C GLU A 64 -2.04 8.90 -17.83
N TRP A 65 -0.84 9.41 -17.52
CA TRP A 65 -0.04 8.90 -16.43
C TRP A 65 -0.69 9.27 -15.09
N VAL A 66 -0.86 8.28 -14.23
CA VAL A 66 -1.31 8.46 -12.84
C VAL A 66 -0.30 7.86 -11.88
N SER A 67 -0.13 8.53 -10.74
CA SER A 67 0.80 8.05 -9.72
C SER A 67 0.19 6.88 -8.94
N VAL A 68 1.01 5.93 -8.50
CA VAL A 68 0.57 4.85 -7.58
C VAL A 68 -0.08 5.43 -6.32
N HIS A 69 0.47 6.55 -5.81
CA HIS A 69 -0.05 7.21 -4.61
C HIS A 69 -1.47 7.75 -4.81
N SER A 70 -1.76 8.40 -5.95
CA SER A 70 -3.11 8.89 -6.24
C SER A 70 -4.11 7.74 -6.40
N VAL A 71 -3.72 6.63 -7.04
CA VAL A 71 -4.60 5.45 -7.14
C VAL A 71 -4.93 4.87 -5.76
N TYR A 72 -3.97 4.81 -4.85
CA TYR A 72 -4.24 4.42 -3.46
C TYR A 72 -5.14 5.43 -2.75
N ARG A 73 -4.91 6.74 -2.93
CA ARG A 73 -5.74 7.75 -2.29
C ARG A 73 -7.20 7.66 -2.75
N ASP A 74 -7.42 7.55 -4.05
CA ASP A 74 -8.75 7.49 -4.65
C ASP A 74 -9.49 6.23 -4.17
N SER A 75 -8.82 5.07 -4.23
CA SER A 75 -9.43 3.79 -3.79
C SER A 75 -9.69 3.70 -2.28
N LEU A 76 -9.02 4.52 -1.46
CA LEU A 76 -9.27 4.54 -0.01
C LEU A 76 -10.69 5.03 0.28
N ASP A 77 -11.20 5.98 -0.51
CA ASP A 77 -12.53 6.55 -0.28
C ASP A 77 -13.63 5.49 -0.50
N ASP A 78 -13.49 4.69 -1.55
CA ASP A 78 -14.40 3.58 -1.84
C ASP A 78 -14.35 2.53 -0.73
N VAL A 79 -13.14 2.12 -0.31
CA VAL A 79 -12.95 1.09 0.72
C VAL A 79 -13.52 1.52 2.06
N LEU A 80 -13.27 2.76 2.51
CA LEU A 80 -13.83 3.24 3.77
C LEU A 80 -15.35 3.45 3.68
N GLY A 81 -15.85 3.84 2.50
CA GLY A 81 -17.27 4.01 2.22
C GLY A 81 -18.08 2.73 2.41
N GLU A 82 -17.52 1.56 2.05
CA GLU A 82 -18.16 0.25 2.26
C GLU A 82 -18.51 -0.04 3.73
N PHE A 83 -17.74 0.53 4.67
CA PHE A 83 -17.95 0.35 6.11
C PHE A 83 -18.70 1.51 6.77
N GLY A 84 -18.98 2.59 6.04
CA GLY A 84 -19.59 3.81 6.59
C GLY A 84 -18.72 4.49 7.66
N TRP A 85 -17.39 4.35 7.56
CA TRP A 85 -16.46 4.90 8.54
C TRP A 85 -15.98 6.29 8.13
N GLU A 86 -16.07 7.22 9.08
CA GLU A 86 -15.68 8.61 8.87
C GLU A 86 -14.21 8.83 9.25
N PHE A 87 -13.42 9.17 8.24
CA PHE A 87 -12.05 9.68 8.38
C PHE A 87 -12.00 11.05 7.70
N THR A 88 -11.34 12.01 8.35
CA THR A 88 -11.10 13.34 7.79
C THR A 88 -10.16 13.26 6.58
N ALA A 89 -10.17 14.28 5.72
CA ALA A 89 -9.27 14.32 4.56
C ALA A 89 -7.78 14.18 4.97
N ALA A 90 -7.38 14.85 6.04
CA ALA A 90 -6.01 14.78 6.56
C ALA A 90 -5.63 13.36 7.03
N GLU A 91 -6.54 12.66 7.71
CA GLU A 91 -6.32 11.28 8.13
C GLU A 91 -6.20 10.33 6.94
N ARG A 92 -7.02 10.51 5.91
CA ARG A 92 -6.97 9.70 4.69
C ARG A 92 -5.67 9.94 3.89
N ASP A 93 -5.20 11.18 3.84
CA ASP A 93 -3.91 11.52 3.23
C ASP A 93 -2.76 10.89 4.02
N GLU A 94 -2.79 10.97 5.35
CA GLU A 94 -1.80 10.34 6.22
C GLU A 94 -1.81 8.80 6.11
N LEU A 95 -2.98 8.18 6.02
CA LEU A 95 -3.12 6.75 5.75
C LEU A 95 -2.50 6.37 4.41
N THR A 96 -2.75 7.17 3.37
CA THR A 96 -2.20 6.91 2.04
C THR A 96 -0.68 7.05 2.02
N LEU A 97 -0.11 7.96 2.82
CA LEU A 97 1.34 8.08 3.00
C LEU A 97 1.99 6.83 3.62
N ALA A 98 1.24 5.98 4.32
CA ALA A 98 1.76 4.72 4.85
C ALA A 98 2.33 3.82 3.76
N TRP A 99 1.69 3.75 2.58
CA TRP A 99 2.17 2.99 1.42
C TRP A 99 3.53 3.45 0.88
N ARG A 100 4.01 4.63 1.29
CA ARG A 100 5.35 5.17 0.98
C ARG A 100 6.35 5.00 2.12
N ARG A 101 5.92 4.62 3.32
CA ARG A 101 6.73 4.51 4.55
C ARG A 101 6.69 3.09 5.10
N LEU A 102 6.86 2.12 4.21
CA LEU A 102 6.77 0.70 4.54
C LEU A 102 7.97 0.23 5.32
N ARG A 103 7.74 -0.57 6.37
CA ARG A 103 8.83 -1.21 7.10
C ARG A 103 9.48 -2.29 6.23
N PRO A 104 10.82 -2.31 6.09
CA PRO A 104 11.50 -3.40 5.42
C PRO A 104 11.39 -4.69 6.24
N TRP A 105 11.48 -5.85 5.60
CA TRP A 105 11.70 -7.11 6.33
C TRP A 105 13.06 -7.07 7.05
N PRO A 106 13.24 -7.79 8.18
CA PRO A 106 14.43 -7.70 9.01
C PRO A 106 15.76 -7.98 8.26
N ASP A 107 15.71 -8.83 7.24
CA ASP A 107 16.85 -9.26 6.45
C ASP A 107 17.16 -8.34 5.25
N VAL A 108 16.19 -7.55 4.79
CA VAL A 108 16.28 -6.85 3.50
C VAL A 108 17.41 -5.83 3.46
N VAL A 109 17.59 -5.01 4.49
CA VAL A 109 18.64 -3.96 4.47
C VAL A 109 20.04 -4.58 4.47
N ALA A 110 20.27 -5.57 5.34
CA ALA A 110 21.55 -6.29 5.38
C ALA A 110 21.80 -7.08 4.09
N GLY A 111 20.75 -7.69 3.55
CA GLY A 111 20.78 -8.44 2.29
C GLY A 111 21.11 -7.57 1.09
N LEU A 112 20.51 -6.38 0.97
CA LEU A 112 20.80 -5.45 -0.14
C LEU A 112 22.19 -4.81 -0.03
N THR A 113 22.69 -4.57 1.19
CA THR A 113 24.00 -3.93 1.40
C THR A 113 25.18 -4.83 1.00
N ARG A 114 25.00 -6.15 1.02
CA ARG A 114 26.07 -7.12 0.73
C ARG A 114 26.20 -7.50 -0.75
N MET A 115 25.21 -7.13 -1.57
CA MET A 115 25.09 -7.51 -2.99
C MET A 115 25.88 -6.55 -3.88
#